data_AF-A0A382M971-F1
#
_entry.id   AF-A0A382M971-F1
#
_cell.length_a   1.000
_cell.length_b   1.000
_cell.length_c   1.000
_cell.angle_alpha   90.00
_cell.angle_beta   90.00
_cell.angle_gamma   90.00
#
_symmetry.space_group_name_H-M   'P 1'
#
loop_
_entity.id
_entity.type
_entity.pdbx_description
1 polymer ?
#
loop_
_entity_poly.entity_id
_entity_poly.type
_entity_poly.pdbx_seq_one_letter_code
_entity_poly.pdbx_strand_id
1 'polypeptide(L)'
;MKRVLLTLNILLTTTCLGQLTAQEQQFETVMTPAFSPISWERLVNADQEPENWLMYSGTLDSQRYSLLDEITVDNIDQLEMKWAYQIPVIDRAET
;
A
#
# COMPACT_ATOMS: atom_id res chain seq x y z
N MET A 1 -26.39 -25.59 -37.87
CA MET A 1 -26.01 -24.15 -37.87
C MET A 1 -26.58 -23.38 -36.68
N LYS A 2 -27.90 -23.45 -36.37
CA LYS A 2 -28.52 -22.71 -35.24
C LYS A 2 -28.01 -23.07 -33.83
N ARG A 3 -27.61 -24.34 -33.59
CA ARG A 3 -27.08 -24.82 -32.29
C ARG A 3 -25.66 -24.34 -31.97
N VAL A 4 -24.83 -24.10 -32.99
CA VAL A 4 -23.47 -23.54 -32.85
C VAL A 4 -23.54 -22.04 -32.60
N LEU A 5 -24.50 -21.35 -33.22
CA LEU A 5 -24.73 -19.93 -33.00
C LEU A 5 -25.21 -19.63 -31.56
N LEU A 6 -26.01 -20.52 -30.98
CA LEU A 6 -26.58 -20.36 -29.65
C LEU A 6 -25.55 -20.64 -28.54
N THR A 7 -24.68 -21.61 -28.75
CA THR A 7 -23.56 -21.92 -27.84
C THR A 7 -22.48 -20.85 -27.86
N LEU A 8 -22.19 -20.26 -29.03
CA LEU A 8 -21.27 -19.12 -29.14
C LEU A 8 -21.78 -17.87 -28.42
N ASN A 9 -23.08 -17.58 -28.50
CA ASN A 9 -23.68 -16.44 -27.78
C ASN A 9 -23.66 -16.61 -26.26
N ILE A 10 -23.89 -17.82 -25.74
CA ILE A 10 -23.83 -18.12 -24.30
C ILE A 10 -22.38 -18.01 -23.77
N LEU A 11 -21.40 -18.38 -24.60
CA LEU A 11 -19.97 -18.26 -24.26
C LEU A 11 -19.49 -16.79 -24.33
N LEU A 12 -20.06 -15.99 -25.23
CA LEU A 12 -19.76 -14.55 -25.37
C LEU A 12 -20.36 -13.70 -24.23
N THR A 13 -21.55 -14.07 -23.72
CA THR A 13 -22.18 -13.34 -22.60
C THR A 13 -21.53 -13.67 -21.25
N THR A 14 -20.99 -14.87 -21.07
CA THR A 14 -20.25 -15.24 -19.85
C THR A 14 -18.87 -14.58 -19.76
N THR A 15 -18.23 -14.29 -20.89
CA THR A 15 -16.95 -13.55 -20.90
C THR A 15 -17.14 -12.05 -20.60
N CYS A 16 -18.23 -11.42 -21.04
CA CYS A 16 -18.53 -10.02 -20.70
C CYS A 16 -18.83 -9.80 -19.20
N LEU A 17 -19.42 -10.77 -18.50
CA LEU A 17 -19.70 -10.65 -17.06
C LEU A 17 -18.43 -10.67 -16.19
N GLY A 18 -17.33 -11.26 -16.66
CA GLY A 18 -16.06 -11.31 -15.94
C GLY A 18 -15.22 -10.03 -16.04
N GLN A 19 -15.50 -9.14 -17.01
CA GLN A 19 -14.74 -7.90 -17.21
C GLN A 19 -15.24 -6.71 -16.35
N LEU A 20 -16.32 -6.88 -15.59
CA LEU A 20 -16.87 -5.82 -14.75
C LEU A 20 -16.15 -5.65 -13.40
N THR A 21 -15.18 -6.51 -13.07
CA THR A 21 -14.42 -6.40 -11.81
C THR A 21 -13.14 -5.57 -11.91
N ALA A 22 -12.80 -5.06 -13.11
CA ALA A 22 -11.71 -4.09 -13.31
C ALA A 22 -12.18 -2.64 -13.07
N GLN A 23 -13.15 -2.45 -12.19
CA GLN A 23 -13.61 -1.14 -11.76
C GLN A 23 -12.73 -0.73 -10.58
N GLU A 24 -11.97 0.36 -10.72
CA GLU A 24 -11.26 0.96 -9.58
C GLU A 24 -12.29 1.21 -8.47
N GLN A 25 -12.06 0.59 -7.31
CA GLN A 25 -12.92 0.74 -6.16
C GLN A 25 -12.96 2.23 -5.82
N GLN A 26 -14.15 2.83 -5.92
CA GLN A 26 -14.34 4.24 -5.65
C GLN A 26 -13.90 4.50 -4.21
N PHE A 27 -12.86 5.32 -4.03
CA PHE A 27 -12.32 5.65 -2.71
C PHE A 27 -13.46 6.19 -1.84
N GLU A 28 -13.85 5.43 -0.83
CA GLU A 28 -14.85 5.88 0.14
C GLU A 28 -14.26 7.05 0.94
N THR A 29 -15.10 8.02 1.27
CA THR A 29 -14.73 9.08 2.21
C THR A 29 -14.60 8.46 3.60
N VAL A 30 -13.41 7.97 3.90
CA VAL A 30 -13.03 7.59 5.26
C VAL A 30 -13.03 8.87 6.08
N MET A 31 -13.81 8.90 7.16
CA MET A 31 -13.65 9.91 8.20
C MET A 31 -12.25 9.75 8.76
N THR A 32 -11.30 10.53 8.25
CA THR A 32 -9.95 10.53 8.76
C THR A 32 -10.05 10.94 10.23
N PRO A 33 -9.50 10.15 11.17
CA PRO A 33 -9.44 10.57 12.55
C PRO A 33 -8.79 11.97 12.61
N ALA A 34 -9.27 12.80 13.53
CA ALA A 34 -8.74 14.15 13.70
C ALA A 34 -7.21 14.07 13.82
N PHE A 35 -6.51 14.78 12.93
CA PHE A 35 -5.05 14.81 12.95
C PHE A 35 -4.61 15.44 14.27
N SER A 36 -3.90 14.67 15.10
CA SER A 36 -3.25 15.20 16.29
C SER A 36 -1.89 15.77 15.89
N PRO A 37 -1.62 17.06 16.12
CA PRO A 37 -0.31 17.64 15.85
C PRO A 37 0.79 16.87 16.57
N ILE A 38 1.90 16.65 15.87
CA ILE A 38 3.07 16.00 16.47
C ILE A 38 3.71 16.98 17.46
N SER A 39 3.75 16.60 18.73
CA SER A 39 4.36 17.42 19.79
C SER A 39 5.88 17.23 19.84
N TRP A 40 6.59 18.19 20.43
CA TRP A 40 8.03 18.05 20.67
C TRP A 40 8.35 16.84 21.56
N GLU A 41 7.58 16.64 22.62
CA GLU A 41 7.71 15.49 23.53
C GLU A 41 7.63 14.15 22.78
N ARG A 42 6.71 14.03 21.82
CA ARG A 42 6.56 12.81 21.00
C ARG A 42 7.76 12.59 20.09
N LEU A 43 8.35 13.66 19.55
CA LEU A 43 9.58 13.57 18.76
C LEU A 43 10.77 13.14 19.64
N VAL A 44 10.87 13.64 20.87
CA VAL A 44 11.92 13.24 21.82
C VAL A 44 11.81 11.75 22.17
N ASN A 45 10.58 11.23 22.30
CA ASN A 45 10.29 9.84 22.63
C ASN A 45 9.88 9.00 21.40
N ALA A 46 10.37 9.33 20.21
CA ALA A 46 9.97 8.65 18.97
C ALA A 46 10.35 7.14 18.96
N ASP A 47 11.34 6.75 19.76
CA ASP A 47 11.76 5.36 19.97
C ASP A 47 10.70 4.50 20.68
N GLN A 48 9.76 5.12 21.39
CA GLN A 48 8.64 4.44 22.07
C GLN A 48 7.48 4.08 21.13
N GLU A 49 7.54 4.52 19.86
CA GLU A 49 6.53 4.23 18.83
C GLU A 49 7.20 3.63 17.57
N PRO A 50 7.77 2.42 17.67
CA PRO A 50 8.61 1.84 16.61
C PRO A 50 7.87 1.59 15.29
N GLU A 51 6.53 1.57 15.29
CA GLU A 51 5.67 1.49 14.12
C GLU A 51 5.59 2.81 13.32
N ASN A 52 5.99 3.95 13.91
CA ASN A 52 5.89 5.27 13.31
C ASN A 52 7.27 5.85 12.95
N TRP A 53 7.42 6.34 11.71
CA TRP A 53 8.64 7.05 11.29
C TRP A 53 8.39 8.58 11.24
N LEU A 54 8.60 9.25 12.37
CA LEU A 54 8.14 10.64 12.58
C LEU A 54 9.11 11.73 12.10
N MET A 55 10.39 11.41 11.89
CA MET A 55 11.41 12.38 11.49
C MET A 55 12.49 11.77 10.60
N TYR A 56 13.30 12.61 9.99
CA TYR A 56 14.43 12.16 9.19
C TYR A 56 15.38 11.31 10.05
N SER A 57 15.73 10.12 9.56
CA SER A 57 16.56 9.13 10.27
C SER A 57 15.95 8.46 11.51
N GLY A 58 14.65 8.59 11.74
CA GLY A 58 13.89 7.84 12.76
C GLY A 58 13.85 8.55 14.11
N THR A 59 15.00 8.76 14.74
CA THR A 59 15.18 9.35 16.08
C THR A 59 16.14 10.55 16.04
N LEU A 60 16.16 11.37 17.10
CA LEU A 60 16.99 12.59 17.16
C LEU A 60 18.51 12.31 17.10
N ASP A 61 18.94 11.12 17.52
CA ASP A 61 20.33 10.65 17.41
C ASP A 61 20.66 10.02 16.05
N SER A 62 19.69 9.99 15.12
CA SER A 62 19.86 9.60 13.71
C SER A 62 20.42 8.20 13.48
N GLN A 63 20.13 7.24 14.36
CA GLN A 63 20.68 5.87 14.24
C GLN A 63 20.09 5.07 13.06
N ARG A 64 18.90 5.43 12.56
CA ARG A 64 18.14 4.64 11.56
C ARG A 64 17.91 3.18 11.98
N TYR A 65 17.73 2.96 13.27
CA TYR A 65 17.49 1.67 13.89
C TYR A 65 16.01 1.53 14.30
N SER A 66 15.38 0.39 14.00
CA SER A 66 13.99 0.08 14.37
C SER A 66 13.95 -1.03 15.41
N LEU A 67 13.04 -0.92 16.38
CA LEU A 67 12.77 -1.96 17.38
C LEU A 67 11.76 -3.01 16.91
N LEU A 68 11.19 -2.88 15.71
CA LEU A 68 10.30 -3.89 15.14
C LEU A 68 11.08 -5.18 14.84
N ASP A 69 10.51 -6.33 15.21
CA ASP A 69 11.14 -7.65 15.13
C ASP A 69 10.32 -8.69 14.37
N GLU A 70 9.23 -8.29 13.71
CA GLU A 70 8.38 -9.20 12.93
C GLU A 70 9.13 -9.82 11.74
N ILE A 71 10.06 -9.07 11.14
CA ILE A 71 10.93 -9.54 10.06
C ILE A 71 12.32 -9.82 10.64
N THR A 72 12.77 -11.06 10.52
CA THR A 72 14.02 -11.57 11.08
C THR A 72 14.85 -12.27 10.02
N VAL A 73 16.10 -12.62 10.35
CA VAL A 73 16.98 -13.40 9.46
C VAL A 73 16.42 -14.77 9.10
N ASP A 74 15.52 -15.32 9.92
CA ASP A 74 14.96 -16.65 9.75
C ASP A 74 13.71 -16.68 8.85
N ASN A 75 13.06 -15.52 8.63
CA ASN A 75 11.83 -15.41 7.81
C ASN A 75 11.91 -14.39 6.67
N ILE A 76 13.06 -13.73 6.49
CA ILE A 76 13.27 -12.71 5.45
C ILE A 76 13.00 -13.25 4.03
N ASP A 77 13.20 -14.56 3.83
CA ASP A 77 12.95 -15.27 2.58
C ASP A 77 11.45 -15.37 2.21
N GLN A 78 10.55 -15.11 3.16
CA GLN A 78 9.10 -15.15 2.97
C GLN A 78 8.51 -13.79 2.57
N LEU A 79 9.32 -12.72 2.49
CA LEU A 79 8.82 -11.40 2.11
C LEU A 79 8.32 -11.38 0.67
N GLU A 80 7.16 -10.77 0.48
CA GLU A 80 6.53 -10.55 -0.82
C GLU A 80 6.15 -9.07 -1.02
N MET A 81 6.10 -8.64 -2.29
CA MET A 81 5.63 -7.30 -2.64
C MET A 81 4.15 -7.16 -2.33
N LYS A 82 3.80 -6.24 -1.41
CA LYS A 82 2.39 -5.94 -1.08
C LYS A 82 1.75 -4.93 -2.02
N TRP A 83 2.48 -3.87 -2.38
CA TRP A 83 2.00 -2.81 -3.26
C TRP A 83 3.17 -2.02 -3.85
N ALA A 84 2.92 -1.29 -4.92
CA ALA A 84 3.84 -0.33 -5.50
C ALA A 84 3.06 0.92 -5.93
N TYR A 85 3.68 2.10 -5.80
CA TYR A 85 3.10 3.38 -6.23
C TYR A 85 3.98 4.02 -7.30
N GLN A 86 3.42 4.23 -8.49
CA GLN A 86 4.11 4.89 -9.60
C GLN A 86 3.98 6.41 -9.46
N ILE A 87 5.10 7.08 -9.18
CA ILE A 87 5.13 8.54 -9.16
C ILE A 87 5.05 9.05 -10.62
N PRO A 88 4.14 10.01 -10.93
CA PRO A 88 3.88 10.43 -12.31
C PRO A 88 4.97 11.33 -12.93
N VAL A 89 6.00 11.76 -12.18
CA VAL A 89 7.05 12.68 -12.65
C VAL A 89 8.42 12.00 -12.61
N ILE A 90 9.07 11.93 -13.77
CA ILE A 90 10.34 11.18 -13.97
C ILE A 90 11.58 12.08 -13.77
N ASP A 91 11.42 13.42 -13.85
CA ASP A 91 12.55 14.35 -14.08
C ASP A 91 12.90 15.26 -12.88
N ARG A 92 12.40 14.96 -11.67
CA ARG A 92 12.60 15.83 -10.51
C ARG A 92 12.67 15.10 -9.17
N ALA A 93 13.10 13.84 -9.20
CA ALA A 93 13.15 13.00 -8.00
C ALA A 93 14.37 13.26 -7.10
N GLU A 94 15.42 13.94 -7.60
CA GLU A 94 16.67 14.14 -6.88
C GLU A 94 17.24 15.54 -7.13
N THR A 95 17.63 16.24 -6.06
CA THR A 95 18.57 17.38 -6.04
C THR A 95 19.54 17.17 -4.91
#